data_AF-B4VYX6-F1
#
_entry.id   AF-B4VYX6-F1
#
_cell.length_a   1.000
_cell.length_b   1.000
_cell.length_c   1.000
_cell.angle_alpha   90.00
_cell.angle_beta   90.00
_cell.angle_gamma   90.00
#
_symmetry.space_group_name_H-M   'P 1'
#
loop_
_entity.id
_entity.type
_entity.pdbx_description
1 polymer ?
#
loop_
_entity_poly.entity_id
_entity_poly.type
_entity_poly.pdbx_seq_one_letter_code
_entity_poly.pdbx_strand_id
1 'polypeptide(L)'
;MNAIQLQLLPHQTQTGLPYQHLHFQIATEDGIISPPDIKGIKLPEGIPFNQGIVIEGKGPIWLYSYLVHECHPAAWVGCYDPRLGVVVVATHTHDVSVGEVFPVELPAALSQ
;
A
#
# COMPACT_ATOMS: atom_id res chain seq x y z
N MET A 1 7.66 -9.99 -18.46
CA MET A 1 7.89 -8.96 -17.43
C MET A 1 6.66 -8.95 -16.52
N ASN A 2 6.83 -8.70 -15.22
CA ASN A 2 5.68 -8.63 -14.32
C ASN A 2 4.88 -7.35 -14.64
N ALA A 3 3.59 -7.48 -14.94
CA ALA A 3 2.73 -6.37 -15.33
C ALA A 3 2.54 -5.35 -14.20
N ILE A 4 2.75 -5.78 -12.95
CA ILE A 4 2.62 -4.99 -11.74
C ILE A 4 3.94 -5.08 -10.99
N GLN A 5 4.51 -3.91 -10.67
CA GLN A 5 5.73 -3.77 -9.90
C GLN A 5 5.39 -3.21 -8.52
N LEU A 6 6.06 -3.73 -7.50
CA LEU A 6 5.89 -3.30 -6.11
C LEU A 6 7.22 -2.77 -5.57
N GLN A 7 7.16 -1.66 -4.86
CA GLN A 7 8.29 -1.06 -4.15
C GLN A 7 7.88 -0.79 -2.70
N LEU A 8 8.76 -1.15 -1.76
CA LEU A 8 8.57 -0.89 -0.34
C LEU A 8 9.53 0.22 0.12
N LEU A 9 9.01 1.19 0.87
CA LEU A 9 9.78 2.29 1.45
C LEU A 9 9.38 2.46 2.93
N PRO A 10 10.33 2.45 3.87
CA PRO A 10 10.04 2.80 5.26
C PRO A 10 9.55 4.24 5.37
N HIS A 11 8.53 4.48 6.19
CA HIS A 11 8.00 5.81 6.46
C HIS A 11 7.33 5.87 7.85
N GLN A 12 6.76 7.03 8.20
CA GLN A 12 6.06 7.24 9.45
C GLN A 12 4.95 8.28 9.30
N THR A 13 3.90 8.15 10.10
CA THR A 13 2.85 9.18 10.18
C THR A 13 3.43 10.49 10.74
N GLN A 14 2.67 11.58 10.66
CA GLN A 14 3.04 12.86 11.29
C GLN A 14 3.26 12.75 12.82
N THR A 15 2.64 11.76 13.46
CA THR A 15 2.79 11.48 14.90
C THR A 15 3.94 10.49 15.20
N GLY A 16 4.69 10.05 14.19
CA GLY A 16 5.83 9.15 14.32
C GLY A 16 5.48 7.67 14.40
N LEU A 17 4.24 7.28 14.07
CA LEU A 17 3.87 5.87 13.99
C LEU A 17 4.50 5.24 12.74
N PRO A 18 5.40 4.24 12.87
CA PRO A 18 6.10 3.67 11.72
C PRO A 18 5.17 2.83 10.84
N TYR A 19 5.38 2.94 9.53
CA TYR A 19 4.71 2.11 8.54
C TYR A 19 5.62 1.86 7.33
N GLN A 20 5.23 0.92 6.48
CA GLN A 20 5.85 0.68 5.18
C GLN A 20 4.96 1.20 4.07
N HIS A 21 5.49 2.10 3.25
CA HIS A 21 4.82 2.59 2.05
C HIS A 21 5.02 1.59 0.93
N LEU A 22 3.97 0.86 0.58
CA LEU A 22 3.92 -0.07 -0.54
C LEU A 22 3.41 0.68 -1.78
N HIS A 23 4.34 1.13 -2.60
CA HIS A 23 4.02 1.70 -3.91
C HIS A 23 3.82 0.57 -4.92
N PHE A 24 2.75 0.64 -5.71
CA PHE A 24 2.57 -0.23 -6.87
C PHE A 24 2.44 0.58 -8.16
N GLN A 25 3.00 0.02 -9.23
CA GLN A 25 2.96 0.59 -10.57
C GLN A 25 2.53 -0.46 -11.59
N ILE A 26 1.64 -0.07 -12.50
CA ILE A 26 1.35 -0.83 -13.72
C ILE A 26 2.47 -0.55 -14.73
N ALA A 27 3.25 -1.58 -15.07
CA ALA A 27 4.46 -1.48 -15.89
C ALA A 27 4.26 -1.97 -17.34
N THR A 28 3.01 -2.24 -17.74
CA THR A 28 2.68 -2.54 -19.14
C THR A 28 2.77 -1.27 -19.99
N GLU A 29 3.17 -1.40 -21.26
CA GLU A 29 3.36 -0.26 -22.16
C GLU A 29 2.08 0.56 -22.38
N ASP A 30 0.92 -0.11 -22.36
CA ASP A 30 -0.39 0.50 -22.52
C ASP A 30 -1.06 0.92 -21.20
N GLY A 31 -0.43 0.62 -20.05
CA GLY A 31 -0.99 0.86 -18.73
C GLY A 31 -2.19 -0.02 -18.41
N ILE A 32 -2.43 -1.08 -19.16
CA ILE A 32 -3.57 -1.99 -18.98
C ILE A 32 -3.10 -3.26 -18.25
N ILE A 33 -3.90 -3.68 -17.27
CA ILE A 33 -3.81 -4.98 -16.62
C ILE A 33 -5.16 -5.67 -16.67
N SER A 34 -5.13 -6.99 -16.64
CA SER A 34 -6.26 -7.90 -16.62
C SER A 34 -6.31 -8.65 -15.28
N PRO A 35 -7.48 -9.15 -14.83
CA PRO A 35 -7.57 -9.88 -13.56
C PRO A 35 -6.59 -11.06 -13.40
N PRO A 36 -6.26 -11.85 -14.44
CA PRO A 36 -5.21 -12.88 -14.35
C PRO A 36 -3.83 -12.36 -13.94
N ASP A 37 -3.51 -11.08 -14.17
CA ASP A 37 -2.19 -10.50 -13.88
C ASP A 37 -1.91 -10.37 -12.37
N ILE A 38 -2.92 -10.52 -11.50
CA ILE A 38 -2.69 -10.61 -10.06
C ILE A 38 -2.07 -11.95 -9.65
N LYS A 39 -2.21 -12.99 -10.48
CA LYS A 39 -1.71 -14.32 -10.17
C LYS A 39 -0.18 -14.29 -10.19
N GLY A 40 0.41 -14.40 -9.02
CA GLY A 40 1.87 -14.44 -8.88
C GLY A 40 2.51 -13.10 -8.53
N ILE A 41 1.73 -12.06 -8.24
CA ILE A 41 2.25 -10.92 -7.47
C ILE A 41 2.78 -11.48 -6.15
N LYS A 42 4.03 -11.17 -5.85
CA LYS A 42 4.65 -11.45 -4.56
C LYS A 42 4.95 -10.13 -3.89
N LEU A 43 4.56 -10.01 -2.64
CA LEU A 43 5.01 -8.89 -1.82
C LEU A 43 6.55 -8.88 -1.73
N PRO A 44 7.19 -7.70 -1.66
CA PRO A 44 8.62 -7.59 -1.40
C PRO A 44 9.06 -8.41 -0.18
N GLU A 45 10.25 -9.01 -0.25
CA GLU A 45 10.81 -9.77 0.88
C GLU A 45 11.14 -8.84 2.06
N GLY A 46 11.05 -9.37 3.29
CA GLY A 46 11.47 -8.63 4.49
C GLY A 46 10.50 -7.56 4.98
N ILE A 47 9.23 -7.57 4.56
CA ILE A 47 8.22 -6.65 5.07
C ILE A 47 8.08 -6.80 6.60
N PRO A 48 8.27 -5.72 7.38
CA PRO A 48 8.01 -5.71 8.82
C PRO A 48 6.50 -5.66 9.09
N PHE A 49 5.86 -6.84 9.15
CA PHE A 49 4.43 -6.96 9.46
C PHE A 49 4.05 -6.54 10.90
N ASN A 50 5.04 -6.26 11.76
CA ASN A 50 4.78 -5.62 13.05
C ASN A 50 4.51 -4.11 12.95
N GLN A 51 4.54 -3.54 11.75
CA GLN A 51 4.22 -2.14 11.46
C GLN A 51 2.97 -2.04 10.58
N GLY A 52 2.51 -0.81 10.35
CA GLY A 52 1.49 -0.54 9.34
C GLY A 52 2.01 -0.75 7.91
N ILE A 53 1.11 -1.04 6.97
CA ILE A 53 1.40 -0.97 5.53
C ILE A 53 0.42 0.00 4.87
N VAL A 54 0.95 0.95 4.11
CA VAL A 54 0.18 1.91 3.32
C VAL A 54 0.32 1.58 1.86
N ILE A 55 -0.80 1.32 1.19
CA ILE A 55 -0.87 0.98 -0.23
C ILE A 55 -1.15 2.25 -1.03
N GLU A 56 -0.30 2.52 -2.00
CA GLU A 56 -0.41 3.67 -2.89
C GLU A 56 -0.02 3.27 -4.32
N GLY A 57 -0.79 3.74 -5.30
CA GLY A 57 -0.53 3.47 -6.71
C GLY A 57 -1.78 3.70 -7.56
N LYS A 58 -1.59 3.92 -8.85
CA LYS A 58 -2.73 4.06 -9.78
C LYS A 58 -3.13 2.70 -10.29
N GLY A 59 -4.32 2.23 -9.94
CA GLY A 59 -4.81 0.93 -10.40
C GLY A 59 -6.28 0.68 -10.11
N PRO A 60 -6.81 -0.45 -10.62
CA PRO A 60 -8.19 -0.85 -10.41
C PRO A 60 -8.45 -1.29 -8.97
N ILE A 61 -9.71 -1.18 -8.54
CA ILE A 61 -10.15 -1.51 -7.17
C ILE A 61 -9.76 -2.94 -6.79
N TRP A 62 -9.88 -3.90 -7.70
CA TRP A 62 -9.55 -5.31 -7.40
C TRP A 62 -8.06 -5.52 -7.09
N LEU A 63 -7.15 -4.67 -7.60
CA LEU A 63 -5.73 -4.76 -7.25
C LEU A 63 -5.51 -4.25 -5.83
N TYR A 64 -6.14 -3.14 -5.46
CA TYR A 64 -6.16 -2.67 -4.07
C TYR A 64 -6.73 -3.74 -3.13
N SER A 65 -7.89 -4.33 -3.44
CA SER A 65 -8.49 -5.38 -2.61
C SER A 65 -7.57 -6.58 -2.43
N TYR A 66 -6.88 -7.00 -3.51
CA TYR A 66 -5.91 -8.07 -3.45
C TYR A 66 -4.70 -7.71 -2.56
N LEU A 67 -4.10 -6.54 -2.75
CA LEU A 67 -2.95 -6.10 -1.95
C LEU A 67 -3.31 -5.91 -0.47
N VAL A 68 -4.51 -5.40 -0.16
CA VAL A 68 -5.01 -5.32 1.22
C VAL A 68 -5.08 -6.71 1.85
N HIS A 69 -5.54 -7.72 1.10
CA HIS A 69 -5.58 -9.10 1.58
C HIS A 69 -4.18 -9.67 1.81
N GLU A 70 -3.24 -9.49 0.88
CA GLU A 70 -1.86 -9.96 1.04
C GLU A 70 -1.14 -9.27 2.22
N CYS A 71 -1.45 -7.99 2.46
CA CYS A 71 -0.91 -7.20 3.56
C CYS A 71 -1.66 -7.38 4.89
N HIS A 72 -2.70 -8.22 4.97
CA HIS A 72 -3.50 -8.39 6.20
C HIS A 72 -2.72 -8.82 7.45
N PRO A 73 -1.56 -9.51 7.38
CA PRO A 73 -0.79 -9.83 8.59
C PRO A 73 -0.13 -8.60 9.24
N ALA A 74 -0.15 -7.44 8.59
CA ALA A 74 0.40 -6.19 9.14
C ALA A 74 -0.37 -5.74 10.40
N ALA A 75 0.28 -4.93 11.25
CA ALA A 75 -0.37 -4.36 12.43
C ALA A 75 -1.62 -3.55 12.05
N TRP A 76 -1.57 -2.86 10.91
CA TRP A 76 -2.70 -2.22 10.25
C TRP A 76 -2.42 -2.03 8.76
N VAL A 77 -3.48 -1.86 7.96
CA VAL A 77 -3.40 -1.59 6.52
C VAL A 77 -4.16 -0.32 6.20
N GLY A 78 -3.53 0.58 5.45
CA GLY A 78 -4.14 1.80 4.96
C GLY A 78 -4.08 1.91 3.44
N CYS A 79 -5.09 2.56 2.85
CA CYS A 79 -5.11 2.92 1.43
C CYS A 79 -4.93 4.42 1.29
N TYR A 80 -3.99 4.85 0.44
CA TYR A 80 -3.83 6.26 0.11
C TYR A 80 -4.93 6.74 -0.86
N ASP A 81 -5.59 7.83 -0.50
CA ASP A 81 -6.48 8.61 -1.35
C ASP A 81 -5.89 10.03 -1.49
N PRO A 82 -5.58 10.52 -2.71
CA PRO A 82 -4.99 11.85 -2.92
C PRO A 82 -5.79 13.03 -2.35
N ARG A 83 -7.07 12.85 -2.04
CA ARG A 83 -7.95 13.89 -1.50
C ARG A 83 -7.98 13.91 0.04
N LEU A 84 -7.59 12.81 0.68
CA LEU A 84 -7.76 12.60 2.12
C LEU A 84 -6.44 12.32 2.85
N GLY A 85 -5.53 11.58 2.22
CA GLY A 85 -4.38 10.94 2.86
C GLY A 85 -4.57 9.43 2.97
N VAL A 86 -4.03 8.81 4.01
CA VAL A 86 -4.11 7.37 4.24
C VAL A 86 -5.33 7.04 5.07
N VAL A 87 -6.27 6.29 4.50
CA VAL A 87 -7.45 5.78 5.20
C VAL A 87 -7.16 4.38 5.70
N VAL A 88 -7.23 4.15 7.02
CA VAL A 88 -7.06 2.82 7.62
C VAL A 88 -8.25 1.93 7.26
N VAL A 89 -7.98 0.77 6.65
CA VAL A 89 -9.00 -0.19 6.18
C VAL A 89 -9.02 -1.50 6.96
N ALA A 90 -7.93 -1.83 7.66
CA ALA A 90 -7.84 -2.99 8.56
C ALA A 90 -6.85 -2.70 9.69
N THR A 91 -7.09 -3.26 10.88
CA THR A 91 -6.18 -3.13 12.04
C THR A 91 -6.25 -4.36 12.94
N HIS A 92 -5.10 -4.76 13.48
CA HIS A 92 -4.93 -5.75 14.53
C HIS A 92 -4.30 -5.15 15.80
N THR A 93 -4.19 -3.81 15.85
CA THR A 93 -3.66 -3.06 17.00
C THR A 93 -4.70 -2.07 17.54
N HIS A 94 -4.48 -1.59 18.77
CA HIS A 94 -5.23 -0.50 19.38
C HIS A 94 -4.67 0.89 19.06
N ASP A 95 -3.50 0.97 18.39
CA ASP A 95 -2.84 2.24 18.08
C ASP A 95 -3.59 3.06 17.02
N VAL A 96 -4.41 2.41 16.19
CA VAL A 96 -5.19 3.03 15.09
C VAL A 96 -6.56 2.38 14.95
N SER A 97 -7.52 3.10 14.38
CA SER A 97 -8.89 2.60 14.14
C SER A 97 -9.24 2.53 12.65
N VAL A 98 -10.09 1.56 12.26
CA VAL A 98 -10.63 1.53 10.89
C VAL A 98 -11.42 2.80 10.61
N GLY A 99 -11.17 3.42 9.45
CA GLY A 99 -11.74 4.70 9.05
C GLY A 99 -10.97 5.93 9.55
N GLU A 100 -9.95 5.75 10.38
CA GLU A 100 -9.01 6.82 10.73
C GLU A 100 -8.23 7.27 9.48
N VAL A 101 -7.96 8.57 9.39
CA VAL A 101 -7.27 9.18 8.26
C VAL A 101 -6.00 9.87 8.72
N PHE A 102 -4.85 9.43 8.20
CA PHE A 102 -3.58 10.08 8.42
C PHE A 102 -3.25 11.02 7.24
N PRO A 103 -2.96 12.30 7.50
CA PRO A 103 -2.33 13.13 6.49
C PRO A 103 -0.97 12.51 6.13
N VAL A 104 -0.71 12.34 4.83
CA VAL A 104 0.55 11.78 4.35
C VAL A 104 1.24 12.78 3.44
N GLU A 105 2.53 12.97 3.71
CA GLU A 105 3.48 13.44 2.72
C GLU A 105 4.05 12.20 2.02
N LEU A 106 3.79 12.06 0.73
CA LEU A 106 4.32 10.93 -0.04
C LEU A 106 5.85 10.93 0.04
N PRO A 107 6.50 9.75 0.13
CA PRO A 107 7.95 9.66 0.04
C PRO A 107 8.48 10.41 -1.18
N ALA A 108 9.51 11.26 -1.00
CA ALA A 108 10.12 12.03 -2.08
C ALA A 108 10.60 11.16 -3.26
N ALA A 109 10.92 9.89 -2.98
CA ALA A 109 11.33 8.89 -3.97
C ALA A 109 10.23 8.49 -4.98
N LEU A 110 8.97 8.86 -4.76
CA LEU A 110 7.82 8.55 -5.63
C LEU A 110 7.35 9.75 -6.46
N SER A 111 8.06 10.88 -6.41
CA SER A 111 7.68 12.13 -7.10
C SER A 111 8.24 12.26 -8.53
N GLN A 112 8.57 11.16 -9.20
CA GLN A 112 9.05 11.16 -10.59
C GLN A 112 8.01 10.65 -11.58
#